data_AF-A0A1Q3DFU9-F1
#
_entry.id   AF-A0A1Q3DFU9-F1
#
_cell.length_a   1.000
_cell.length_b   1.000
_cell.length_c   1.000
_cell.angle_alpha   90.00
_cell.angle_beta   90.00
_cell.angle_gamma   90.00
#
_symmetry.space_group_name_H-M   'P 1'
#
loop_
_entity.id
_entity.type
_entity.pdbx_description
1 polymer ?
#
loop_
_entity_poly.entity_id
_entity_poly.type
_entity_poly.pdbx_seq_one_letter_code
_entity_poly.pdbx_strand_id
1 'polypeptide(L)'
;MNTAEIRKISGLVQSIQLGQGSNIIHWVSKGQSYSCKAAWNAIRCCHPKVSWANMVWYPNCIPKHSFYLWLSCLYAHRTMDKLQRFGVVGNNRCIFCCGNVETIDHLFFGCRFT
;
A
#
# COMPACT_ATOMS: atom_id res chain seq x y z
N MET A 1 -10.23 30.68 -29.80
CA MET A 1 -11.49 29.92 -29.93
C MET A 1 -12.47 30.78 -30.71
N ASN A 2 -12.89 30.36 -31.91
CA ASN A 2 -13.72 31.19 -32.79
C ASN A 2 -15.23 30.99 -32.50
N THR A 3 -16.08 31.90 -32.98
CA THR A 3 -17.54 31.88 -32.77
C THR A 3 -18.26 30.72 -33.47
N ALA A 4 -17.67 30.15 -34.53
CA ALA A 4 -18.23 29.00 -35.24
C ALA A 4 -18.09 27.70 -34.43
N GLU A 5 -16.96 27.52 -33.75
CA GLU A 5 -16.73 26.38 -32.85
C GLU A 5 -17.71 26.40 -31.67
N ILE A 6 -17.98 27.57 -31.08
CA ILE A 6 -18.94 27.71 -29.98
C ILE A 6 -20.36 27.35 -30.43
N ARG A 7 -20.79 27.79 -31.63
CA ARG A 7 -22.10 27.42 -32.19
C ARG A 7 -22.22 25.91 -32.43
N LYS A 8 -21.14 25.27 -32.89
CA LYS A 8 -21.09 23.83 -33.14
C LYS A 8 -21.21 23.04 -31.84
N ILE A 9 -20.47 23.45 -30.80
CA ILE A 9 -20.58 22.87 -29.46
C ILE A 9 -21.99 23.06 -28.89
N SER A 10 -22.57 24.26 -29.02
CA SER A 10 -23.94 24.53 -28.55
C SER A 10 -24.98 23.61 -29.21
N GLY A 11 -24.88 23.39 -30.52
CA GLY A 11 -25.79 22.48 -31.23
C GLY A 11 -25.64 21.02 -30.76
N LEU A 12 -24.41 20.58 -30.49
CA LEU A 12 -24.15 19.23 -30.00
C LEU A 12 -24.69 19.03 -28.57
N VAL A 13 -24.50 20.02 -27.69
CA VAL A 13 -24.96 19.95 -26.29
C VAL A 13 -26.48 19.97 -26.19
N GLN A 14 -27.20 20.63 -27.12
CA GLN A 14 -28.67 20.70 -27.13
C GLN A 14 -29.35 19.32 -27.23
N SER A 15 -28.68 18.33 -27.82
CA SER A 15 -29.19 16.97 -27.96
C SER A 15 -29.03 16.12 -26.69
N ILE A 16 -28.22 16.58 -25.73
CA ILE A 16 -27.93 15.86 -24.50
C ILE A 16 -29.09 16.07 -23.53
N GLN A 17 -29.92 15.05 -23.36
CA GLN A 17 -30.98 15.03 -22.35
C GLN A 17 -30.34 14.93 -20.95
N LEU A 18 -30.09 16.06 -20.30
CA LEU A 18 -29.69 16.10 -18.90
C LEU A 18 -30.88 15.64 -18.05
N GLY A 19 -30.70 14.60 -17.24
CA GLY A 19 -31.74 14.14 -16.33
C GLY A 19 -32.09 15.24 -15.31
N GLN A 20 -33.37 15.41 -14.97
CA GLN A 20 -33.86 16.40 -13.98
C GLN A 20 -33.40 16.13 -12.53
N GLY A 21 -32.39 15.29 -12.32
CA GLY A 21 -31.82 15.03 -11.02
C GLY A 21 -30.92 16.16 -10.55
N SER A 22 -30.83 16.35 -9.23
CA SER A 22 -29.80 17.20 -8.63
C SER A 22 -28.40 16.79 -9.12
N ASN A 23 -27.54 17.77 -9.39
CA ASN A 23 -26.18 17.56 -9.88
C ASN A 23 -25.27 17.04 -8.75
N ILE A 24 -25.48 15.78 -8.36
CA ILE A 24 -24.79 15.12 -7.26
C ILE A 24 -23.88 14.05 -7.84
N ILE A 25 -22.60 14.09 -7.44
CA ILE A 25 -21.64 13.05 -7.77
C ILE A 25 -22.00 11.80 -6.95
N HIS A 26 -22.23 10.69 -7.65
CA HIS A 26 -22.52 9.41 -7.05
C HIS A 26 -21.30 8.49 -7.08
N TRP A 27 -21.08 7.74 -5.99
CA TRP A 27 -19.98 6.79 -5.88
C TRP A 27 -20.43 5.39 -6.33
N VAL A 28 -19.88 4.88 -7.43
CA VAL A 28 -20.13 3.54 -8.01
C VAL A 28 -21.57 3.31 -8.52
N SER A 29 -22.59 3.71 -7.77
CA SER A 29 -24.01 3.56 -8.10
C SER A 29 -24.81 4.80 -7.70
N LYS A 30 -25.90 5.08 -8.43
CA LYS A 30 -26.76 6.25 -8.20
C LYS A 30 -27.28 6.27 -6.75
N GLY A 31 -27.20 7.43 -6.11
CA GLY A 31 -27.63 7.66 -4.73
C GLY A 31 -26.58 7.36 -3.65
N GLN A 32 -25.46 6.70 -3.97
CA GLN A 32 -24.38 6.45 -3.00
C GLN A 32 -23.46 7.68 -2.89
N SER A 33 -23.11 8.05 -1.67
CA SER A 33 -22.16 9.11 -1.38
C SER A 33 -20.72 8.59 -1.33
N TYR A 34 -19.78 9.46 -1.69
CA TYR A 34 -18.36 9.17 -1.54
C TYR A 34 -17.96 9.13 -0.06
N SER A 35 -17.07 8.19 0.28
CA SER A 35 -16.29 8.23 1.52
C SER A 35 -14.93 7.59 1.30
N CYS A 36 -13.90 8.00 2.05
CA CYS A 36 -12.58 7.38 1.97
C CYS A 36 -12.63 5.88 2.26
N LYS A 37 -13.54 5.45 3.15
CA LYS A 37 -13.79 4.02 3.44
C LYS A 37 -14.35 3.27 2.23
N ALA A 38 -15.34 3.84 1.55
CA ALA A 38 -15.92 3.24 0.34
C ALA A 38 -14.90 3.19 -0.80
N ALA A 39 -14.12 4.25 -0.98
CA ALA A 39 -13.04 4.31 -1.94
C ALA A 39 -11.98 3.23 -1.68
N TRP A 40 -11.49 3.16 -0.43
CA TRP A 40 -10.52 2.15 -0.02
C TRP A 40 -11.02 0.72 -0.26
N ASN A 41 -12.29 0.44 0.07
CA ASN A 41 -12.87 -0.88 -0.14
C ASN A 41 -13.05 -1.24 -1.62
N ALA A 42 -13.28 -0.25 -2.49
CA ALA A 42 -13.44 -0.50 -3.92
C ALA A 42 -12.10 -0.81 -4.62
N ILE A 43 -10.99 -0.20 -4.16
CA ILE A 43 -9.68 -0.38 -4.79
C ILE A 43 -8.84 -1.51 -4.18
N ARG A 44 -9.10 -1.89 -2.92
CA ARG A 44 -8.26 -2.87 -2.23
C ARG A 44 -8.53 -4.28 -2.73
N CYS A 45 -7.47 -5.07 -2.84
CA CYS A 45 -7.60 -6.53 -2.90
C CYS A 45 -7.95 -7.04 -1.49
N CYS A 46 -9.08 -7.73 -1.36
CA CYS A 46 -9.50 -8.33 -0.09
C CYS A 46 -8.69 -9.59 0.17
N HIS A 47 -7.86 -9.58 1.21
CA HIS A 47 -7.16 -10.75 1.73
C HIS A 47 -7.70 -11.12 3.12
N PRO A 48 -7.65 -12.42 3.49
CA PRO A 48 -8.00 -12.84 4.85
C PRO A 48 -7.07 -12.18 5.86
N LYS A 49 -7.60 -11.92 7.06
CA LYS A 49 -6.82 -11.33 8.16
C LYS A 49 -5.78 -12.35 8.62
N VAL A 50 -4.51 -11.97 8.53
CA VAL A 50 -3.38 -12.77 9.03
C VAL A 50 -3.32 -12.77 10.56
N SER A 51 -2.90 -13.88 11.15
CA SER A 51 -2.85 -14.07 12.60
C SER A 51 -1.96 -13.05 13.32
N TRP A 52 -0.85 -12.67 12.70
CA TRP A 52 0.10 -11.70 13.24
C TRP A 52 -0.36 -10.24 13.13
N ALA A 53 -1.49 -9.94 12.45
CA ALA A 53 -1.93 -8.56 12.21
C ALA A 53 -2.17 -7.79 13.52
N ASN A 54 -2.78 -8.44 14.52
CA ASN A 54 -3.04 -7.81 15.81
C ASN A 54 -1.75 -7.58 16.62
N MET A 55 -0.73 -8.40 16.41
CA MET A 55 0.57 -8.25 17.07
C MET A 55 1.34 -7.04 16.50
N VAL A 56 1.22 -6.83 15.18
CA VAL A 56 1.85 -5.69 14.49
C VAL A 56 1.11 -4.37 14.77
N TRP A 57 -0.21 -4.39 14.70
CA TRP A 57 -1.07 -3.19 14.70
C TRP A 57 -1.94 -3.10 15.96
N TYR A 58 -1.34 -3.21 17.14
CA TYR A 58 -2.06 -3.10 18.41
C TYR A 58 -2.33 -1.63 18.81
N PRO A 59 -3.35 -1.35 19.65
CA PRO A 59 -3.60 0.01 20.14
C PRO A 59 -2.39 0.54 20.93
N ASN A 60 -1.95 1.77 20.64
CA ASN A 60 -0.74 2.39 21.20
C ASN A 60 0.59 1.81 20.69
N CYS A 61 0.57 1.08 19.57
CA CYS A 61 1.81 0.70 18.93
C CYS A 61 2.59 1.92 18.45
N ILE A 62 3.91 1.89 18.62
CA ILE A 62 4.79 2.93 18.07
C ILE A 62 4.94 2.63 16.57
N PRO A 63 4.49 3.52 15.67
CA PRO A 63 4.44 3.23 14.23
C PRO A 63 5.77 2.75 13.65
N LYS A 64 6.88 3.31 14.14
CA LYS A 64 8.23 2.90 13.76
C LYS A 64 8.48 1.42 14.08
N HIS A 65 8.18 0.97 15.29
CA HIS A 65 8.40 -0.42 15.72
C HIS A 65 7.42 -1.38 15.03
N SER A 66 6.15 -0.99 14.88
CA SER A 66 5.18 -1.77 14.11
C SER A 66 5.61 -1.98 12.66
N PHE A 67 6.18 -0.95 12.03
CA PHE A 67 6.69 -1.06 10.68
C PHE A 67 7.85 -2.06 10.57
N TYR A 68 8.82 -2.01 11.50
CA TYR A 68 9.91 -3.00 11.54
C TYR A 68 9.38 -4.42 11.79
N LEU A 69 8.44 -4.59 12.71
CA LEU A 69 7.85 -5.89 13.02
C LEU A 69 7.04 -6.44 11.83
N TRP A 70 6.28 -5.59 11.16
CA TRP A 70 5.56 -5.94 9.93
C TRP A 70 6.50 -6.47 8.85
N LEU A 71 7.63 -5.77 8.61
CA LEU A 71 8.65 -6.22 7.67
C LEU A 71 9.29 -7.54 8.11
N SER A 72 9.47 -7.77 9.42
CA SER A 72 9.97 -9.04 9.94
C SER A 72 8.98 -10.18 9.68
N CYS A 73 7.69 -9.97 9.96
CA CYS A 73 6.64 -10.97 9.70
C CYS A 73 6.51 -11.33 8.20
N LEU A 74 6.76 -10.37 7.31
CA LEU A 74 6.74 -10.60 5.87
C LEU A 74 8.06 -11.15 5.31
N TYR A 75 9.08 -11.33 6.16
CA TYR A 75 10.45 -11.54 5.71
C TYR A 75 10.78 -10.59 4.56
N ALA A 76 10.58 -9.28 4.76
CA ALA A 76 10.75 -8.25 3.73
C ALA A 76 11.99 -7.35 3.97
N HIS A 77 12.72 -7.55 5.07
CA HIS A 77 13.97 -6.82 5.32
C HIS A 77 15.03 -7.13 4.26
N ARG A 78 15.84 -6.12 3.91
CA ARG A 78 17.00 -6.25 3.02
C ARG A 78 18.21 -6.78 3.80
N THR A 79 18.13 -8.01 4.29
CA THR A 79 19.28 -8.66 4.92
C THR A 79 20.34 -9.02 3.90
N MET A 80 21.60 -9.12 4.33
CA MET A 80 22.70 -9.47 3.43
C MET A 80 22.49 -10.82 2.75
N ASP A 81 21.80 -11.79 3.37
CA ASP A 81 21.42 -13.05 2.69
C ASP A 81 20.60 -12.80 1.41
N LYS A 82 19.62 -11.90 1.44
CA LYS A 82 18.83 -11.57 0.24
C LYS A 82 19.62 -10.77 -0.76
N LEU A 83 20.41 -9.80 -0.28
CA LEU A 83 21.25 -9.00 -1.16
C LEU A 83 22.27 -9.88 -1.89
N GLN A 84 22.79 -10.92 -1.24
CA GLN A 84 23.68 -11.90 -1.87
C GLN A 84 22.94 -12.72 -2.93
N ARG A 85 21.71 -13.18 -2.64
CA ARG A 85 20.87 -13.88 -3.64
C ARG A 85 20.59 -13.01 -4.87
N PHE A 86 20.45 -11.70 -4.68
CA PHE A 86 20.30 -10.74 -5.78
C PHE A 86 21.64 -10.35 -6.46
N GLY A 87 22.77 -10.88 -6.00
CA GLY A 87 24.10 -10.57 -6.55
C GLY A 87 24.62 -9.16 -6.22
N VAL A 88 24.01 -8.47 -5.26
CA VAL A 88 24.40 -7.10 -4.86
C VAL A 88 25.63 -7.12 -3.94
N VAL A 89 25.76 -8.16 -3.13
CA VAL A 89 26.89 -8.33 -2.20
C VAL A 89 27.55 -9.69 -2.40
N GLY A 90 28.88 -9.73 -2.28
CA GLY A 90 29.65 -10.98 -2.42
C GLY A 90 29.65 -11.88 -1.19
N ASN A 91 29.19 -11.39 -0.04
CA ASN A 91 29.20 -12.12 1.23
C ASN A 91 28.01 -11.70 2.10
N ASN A 92 27.37 -12.68 2.74
CA ASN A 92 26.23 -12.51 3.64
C ASN A 92 26.60 -12.64 5.13
N ARG A 93 27.87 -12.51 5.51
CA ARG A 93 28.26 -12.50 6.93
C ARG A 93 27.54 -11.41 7.72
N CYS A 94 27.20 -11.73 8.95
CA CYS A 94 26.61 -10.80 9.92
C CYS A 94 27.47 -9.54 10.08
N ILE A 95 26.84 -8.36 10.00
CA ILE A 95 27.53 -7.06 10.17
C ILE A 95 28.21 -6.91 11.54
N PHE A 96 27.73 -7.64 12.57
CA PHE A 96 28.35 -7.69 13.89
C PHE A 96 29.55 -8.63 13.97
N CYS A 97 29.97 -9.23 12.86
CA CYS A 97 31.14 -10.11 12.77
C CYS A 97 31.13 -11.28 13.77
N CYS A 98 29.95 -11.78 14.12
CA CYS A 98 29.77 -12.87 15.09
C CYS A 98 30.04 -14.28 14.52
N GLY A 99 30.52 -14.38 13.28
CA GLY A 99 30.80 -15.65 12.59
C GLY A 99 29.62 -16.31 11.89
N ASN A 100 28.40 -15.78 12.04
CA ASN A 100 27.19 -16.31 11.38
C ASN A 100 26.78 -15.51 10.13
N VAL A 101 25.86 -16.07 9.36
CA VAL A 101 25.19 -15.40 8.23
C VAL A 101 24.15 -14.42 8.74
N GLU A 102 24.04 -13.27 8.08
CA GLU A 102 23.03 -12.26 8.34
C GLU A 102 21.66 -12.66 7.77
N THR A 103 20.83 -13.24 8.63
CA THR A 103 19.41 -13.48 8.37
C THR A 103 18.55 -12.65 9.31
N ILE A 104 17.25 -12.51 9.02
CA ILE A 104 16.30 -11.83 9.92
C ILE A 104 16.29 -12.56 11.27
N ASP A 105 16.16 -13.88 11.25
CA ASP A 105 16.10 -14.67 12.48
C ASP A 105 17.39 -14.53 13.30
N HIS A 106 18.55 -14.50 12.64
CA HIS A 106 19.81 -14.23 13.30
C HIS A 106 19.86 -12.81 13.88
N LEU A 107 19.53 -11.79 13.10
CA LEU A 107 19.59 -10.38 13.55
C LEU A 107 18.65 -10.05 14.71
N PHE A 108 17.49 -10.70 14.80
CA PHE A 108 16.49 -10.39 15.83
C PHE A 108 16.48 -11.39 16.99
N PHE A 109 16.88 -12.65 16.78
CA PHE A 109 16.69 -13.71 17.76
C PHE A 109 17.92 -14.59 18.01
N GLY A 110 19.00 -14.45 17.22
CA GLY A 110 20.14 -15.37 17.26
C GLY A 110 21.52 -14.73 17.38
N CYS A 111 21.64 -13.42 17.21
CA CYS A 111 22.92 -12.72 17.28
C CYS A 111 23.22 -12.32 18.73
N ARG A 112 24.46 -12.57 19.15
CA ARG A 112 24.92 -12.25 20.52
C ARG A 112 25.10 -10.76 20.79
N PHE A 113 25.04 -9.94 19.74
CA PHE A 113 25.35 -8.50 19.79
C PHE A 113 24.12 -7.60 19.53
N THR A 114 22.95 -8.21 19.33
CA THR A 114 21.65 -7.54 19.11
C THR A 114 20.74 -7.80 20.29
#